data_AF-K9PH16-F1
#
_entry.id   AF-K9PH16-F1
#
_cell.length_a   1.000
_cell.length_b   1.000
_cell.length_c   1.000
_cell.angle_alpha   90.00
_cell.angle_beta   90.00
_cell.angle_gamma   90.00
#
_symmetry.space_group_name_H-M   'P 1'
#
loop_
_entity.id
_entity.type
_entity.pdbx_description
1 polymer ?
#
loop_
_entity_poly.entity_id
_entity_poly.type
_entity_poly.pdbx_seq_one_letter_code
_entity_poly.pdbx_strand_id
1 'polypeptide(L)'
;MKIVSSKIRKQIYIEPRQEHLLKAIAQQAGVSEAEIIRQAIDLHLGRITAPHTNLAMWEAEREFIDQIKTRPAQPGYRDWKREDLYKR
;
A
#
# COMPACT_ATOMS: atom_id res chain seq x y z
N MET A 1 9.49 -29.22 -12.94
CA MET A 1 8.28 -29.15 -12.10
C MET A 1 7.97 -27.67 -11.87
N LYS A 2 6.93 -27.10 -12.51
CA LYS A 2 6.57 -25.70 -12.27
C LYS A 2 6.02 -25.59 -10.85
N ILE A 3 6.74 -24.96 -9.94
CA ILE A 3 6.16 -24.52 -8.66
C ILE A 3 5.25 -23.35 -9.01
N VAL A 4 3.99 -23.66 -9.33
CA VAL A 4 2.95 -22.64 -9.34
C VAL A 4 2.83 -22.19 -7.89
N SER A 5 3.17 -20.93 -7.61
CA SER A 5 2.97 -20.32 -6.29
C SER A 5 1.47 -20.26 -5.99
N SER A 6 0.93 -21.39 -5.55
CA SER A 6 -0.49 -21.60 -5.31
C SER A 6 -0.79 -21.16 -3.88
N LYS A 7 -1.54 -20.05 -3.75
CA LYS A 7 -2.07 -19.64 -2.46
C LYS A 7 -3.22 -20.58 -2.08
N ILE A 8 -3.22 -21.11 -0.86
CA ILE A 8 -4.29 -21.98 -0.34
C ILE A 8 -5.37 -21.11 0.30
N ARG A 9 -6.64 -21.26 -0.12
CA ARG A 9 -7.78 -20.55 0.49
C ARG A 9 -7.99 -21.05 1.92
N LYS A 10 -8.05 -20.12 2.88
CA LYS A 10 -8.42 -20.37 4.27
C LYS A 10 -9.61 -19.48 4.63
N GLN A 11 -10.53 -19.99 5.44
CA GLN A 11 -11.63 -19.24 6.03
C GLN A 11 -11.40 -19.23 7.54
N ILE A 12 -11.37 -18.05 8.14
CA ILE A 12 -11.12 -17.84 9.57
C ILE A 12 -12.20 -16.91 10.12
N TYR A 13 -12.53 -17.09 11.39
CA TYR A 13 -13.33 -16.13 12.14
C TYR A 13 -12.40 -15.18 12.87
N ILE A 14 -12.71 -13.89 12.81
CA ILE A 14 -11.99 -12.81 13.49
C ILE A 14 -12.98 -11.97 14.28
N GLU A 15 -12.50 -11.26 15.29
CA GLU A 15 -13.34 -10.37 16.07
C GLU A 15 -13.75 -9.14 15.25
N PRO A 16 -14.92 -8.51 15.53
CA PRO A 16 -15.33 -7.28 14.84
C PRO A 16 -14.28 -6.17 14.88
N ARG A 17 -13.57 -6.05 16.01
CA ARG A 17 -12.45 -5.11 16.17
C ARG A 17 -11.31 -5.41 15.20
N GLN A 18 -10.97 -6.68 15.00
CA GLN A 18 -9.90 -7.11 14.10
C GLN A 18 -10.27 -6.82 12.65
N GLU A 19 -11.53 -7.03 12.26
CA GLU A 19 -12.06 -6.69 10.93
C GLU A 19 -11.90 -5.20 10.61
N HIS A 20 -12.28 -4.32 11.55
CA HIS A 20 -12.12 -2.87 11.37
C HIS A 20 -10.66 -2.46 11.22
N LEU A 21 -9.76 -3.01 12.04
CA LEU A 21 -8.32 -2.72 11.96
C LEU A 21 -7.71 -3.26 10.67
N LEU A 22 -8.08 -4.47 10.25
CA LEU A 22 -7.58 -5.11 9.04
C LEU A 22 -7.92 -4.27 7.80
N LYS A 23 -9.16 -3.80 7.70
CA LYS A 23 -9.60 -2.90 6.63
C LYS A 23 -8.85 -1.58 6.62
N ALA A 24 -8.69 -0.94 7.79
CA ALA A 24 -7.98 0.32 7.90
C ALA A 24 -6.52 0.18 7.46
N ILE A 25 -5.82 -0.87 7.93
CA ILE A 25 -4.42 -1.12 7.59
C ILE A 25 -4.28 -1.45 6.10
N ALA A 26 -5.15 -2.30 5.55
CA ALA A 26 -5.15 -2.65 4.12
C ALA A 26 -5.33 -1.40 3.24
N GLN A 27 -6.26 -0.50 3.61
CA GLN A 27 -6.49 0.75 2.91
C GLN A 27 -5.29 1.70 3.02
N GLN A 28 -4.72 1.87 4.22
CA GLN A 28 -3.55 2.72 4.45
C GLN A 28 -2.31 2.22 3.70
N ALA A 29 -2.11 0.91 3.64
CA ALA A 29 -0.97 0.28 2.97
C ALA A 29 -1.19 0.08 1.46
N GLY A 30 -2.41 0.27 0.94
CA GLY A 30 -2.72 0.07 -0.47
C GLY A 30 -2.63 -1.39 -0.94
N VAL A 31 -2.77 -2.36 -0.02
CA VAL A 31 -2.70 -3.80 -0.32
C VAL A 31 -3.97 -4.51 0.13
N SER A 32 -4.19 -5.74 -0.35
CA SER A 32 -5.35 -6.54 0.07
C SER A 32 -5.27 -6.94 1.55
N GLU A 33 -6.42 -7.08 2.22
CA GLU A 33 -6.51 -7.62 3.59
C GLU A 33 -5.80 -8.99 3.74
N ALA A 34 -5.92 -9.86 2.73
CA ALA A 34 -5.25 -11.15 2.70
C ALA A 34 -3.72 -11.04 2.67
N GLU A 35 -3.17 -9.95 2.14
CA GLU A 35 -1.73 -9.68 2.15
C GLU A 35 -1.26 -9.29 3.54
N ILE A 36 -2.02 -8.43 4.23
CA ILE A 36 -1.75 -8.08 5.64
C ILE A 36 -1.78 -9.33 6.52
N ILE A 37 -2.76 -10.23 6.33
CA ILE A 37 -2.82 -11.50 7.09
C ILE A 37 -1.59 -12.36 6.84
N ARG A 38 -1.13 -12.49 5.57
CA ARG A 38 0.08 -13.26 5.26
C ARG A 38 1.33 -12.66 5.90
N GLN A 39 1.51 -11.34 5.80
CA GLN A 39 2.64 -10.64 6.42
C GLN A 39 2.65 -10.82 7.94
N ALA A 40 1.48 -10.74 8.60
CA ALA A 40 1.37 -10.98 10.03
C ALA A 40 1.76 -12.43 10.41
N ILE A 41 1.35 -13.41 9.61
CA ILE A 41 1.74 -14.82 9.80
C ILE A 41 3.26 -14.98 9.65
N ASP A 42 3.85 -14.41 8.60
CA ASP A 42 5.29 -14.50 8.36
C ASP A 42 6.09 -13.85 9.50
N LEU A 43 5.70 -12.63 9.92
CA LEU A 43 6.29 -11.93 11.06
C LEU A 43 6.21 -12.75 12.34
N HIS A 44 5.05 -13.37 12.63
CA HIS A 44 4.87 -14.18 13.82
C HIS A 44 5.73 -15.46 13.80
N LEU A 45 5.92 -16.06 12.63
CA LEU A 45 6.76 -17.26 12.45
C LEU A 45 8.27 -16.94 12.42
N GLY A 46 8.66 -15.67 12.64
CA GLY A 46 10.05 -15.24 12.53
C GLY A 46 10.60 -15.37 11.10
N ARG A 47 9.73 -15.64 10.12
CA ARG A 47 10.07 -15.51 8.71
C ARG A 47 9.99 -14.04 8.43
N ILE A 48 11.13 -13.35 8.48
CA ILE A 48 11.23 -11.99 7.96
C ILE A 48 11.09 -12.10 6.43
N THR A 49 9.85 -12.29 5.96
CA THR A 49 9.47 -11.79 4.65
C THR A 49 9.41 -10.30 4.87
N ALA A 50 10.55 -9.62 4.66
CA ALA A 50 10.55 -8.17 4.58
C ALA A 50 9.34 -7.77 3.72
N PRO A 51 8.58 -6.70 4.09
CA PRO A 51 7.51 -6.23 3.22
C PRO A 51 8.11 -6.20 1.81
N HIS A 52 7.38 -6.72 0.82
CA HIS A 52 7.79 -6.55 -0.56
C HIS A 52 7.70 -5.05 -0.87
N THR A 53 8.67 -4.29 -0.38
CA THR A 53 9.15 -3.06 -0.98
C THR A 53 9.56 -3.55 -2.35
N ASN A 54 8.64 -3.45 -3.30
CA ASN A 54 8.96 -3.67 -4.67
C ASN A 54 9.96 -2.56 -5.01
N LEU A 55 11.25 -2.88 -4.93
CA LEU A 55 12.33 -1.92 -5.13
C LEU A 55 12.15 -1.22 -6.48
N ALA A 56 11.63 -1.93 -7.48
CA ALA A 56 11.29 -1.35 -8.78
C ALA A 56 10.18 -0.29 -8.70
N MET A 57 9.20 -0.42 -7.80
CA MET A 57 8.19 0.63 -7.57
C MET A 57 8.78 1.83 -6.85
N TRP A 58 9.70 1.61 -5.91
CA TRP A 58 10.41 2.70 -5.25
C TRP A 58 11.35 3.45 -6.19
N GLU A 59 12.03 2.73 -7.08
CA GLU A 59 12.86 3.31 -8.14
C GLU A 59 12.01 4.09 -9.14
N ALA A 60 10.88 3.54 -9.59
CA ALA A 60 9.94 4.23 -10.48
C ALA A 60 9.37 5.52 -9.84
N GLU A 61 9.02 5.48 -8.55
CA GLU A 61 8.58 6.67 -7.81
C GLU A 61 9.68 7.73 -7.71
N ARG A 62 10.93 7.30 -7.45
CA ARG A 62 12.08 8.20 -7.43
C ARG A 62 12.32 8.86 -8.78
N GLU A 63 12.28 8.10 -9.87
CA GLU A 63 12.41 8.63 -11.23
C GLU A 63 11.29 9.60 -11.56
N PHE A 64 10.06 9.29 -11.15
CA PHE A 64 8.91 10.19 -11.32
C PHE A 64 9.07 11.51 -10.57
N ILE A 65 9.55 11.47 -9.32
CA ILE A 65 9.82 12.69 -8.53
C ILE A 65 10.93 13.54 -9.18
N ASP A 66 12.02 12.91 -9.64
CA ASP A 66 13.11 13.64 -10.31
C ASP A 66 12.67 14.22 -11.67
N GLN A 67 11.79 13.54 -12.39
CA GLN A 67 11.14 14.08 -13.58
C GLN A 67 10.23 15.28 -13.28
N ILE A 68 9.56 15.32 -12.13
CA ILE A 68 8.72 16.47 -11.75
C ILE A 68 9.56 17.65 -11.28
N LYS A 69 10.63 17.43 -10.51
CA LYS A 69 11.53 18.50 -10.04
C LYS A 69 12.17 19.28 -11.19
N THR A 70 12.40 18.63 -12.32
CA THR A 70 13.02 19.23 -13.51
C THR A 70 12.02 19.91 -14.43
N ARG A 71 10.71 19.80 -14.17
CA ARG A 71 9.70 20.50 -14.97
C ARG A 71 9.79 22.00 -14.72
N PRO A 72 9.73 22.82 -15.79
CA PRO A 72 9.60 24.26 -15.62
C PRO A 72 8.32 24.57 -14.83
N ALA A 73 8.39 25.58 -13.95
CA ALA A 73 7.23 26.05 -13.22
C ALA A 73 6.09 26.32 -14.21
N GLN A 74 4.96 25.64 -14.04
CA GLN A 74 3.82 25.83 -14.92
C GLN A 74 3.27 27.26 -14.71
N PRO A 75 2.98 28.00 -15.79
CA PRO A 75 2.34 29.30 -15.67
C PRO A 75 0.92 29.10 -15.12
N GLY A 76 0.74 29.47 -13.86
CA GLY A 76 -0.52 29.33 -13.13
C GLY A 76 -0.28 29.58 -11.65
N TYR A 77 -1.09 30.47 -11.06
CA TYR A 77 -1.12 30.63 -9.62
C TYR A 77 -1.90 29.47 -9.01
N ARG A 78 -1.54 29.05 -7.79
CA ARG A 78 -2.39 28.15 -7.01
C ARG A 78 -3.71 28.89 -6.73
N ASP A 79 -4.76 28.49 -7.43
CA ASP A 79 -6.08 29.12 -7.45
C ASP A 79 -7.04 28.53 -6.41
N TRP A 80 -6.76 27.31 -5.92
CA TRP A 80 -7.54 26.70 -4.87
C TRP A 80 -7.15 27.20 -3.48
N LYS A 81 -8.15 27.62 -2.71
CA LYS A 81 -8.01 27.91 -1.27
C LYS A 81 -8.21 26.63 -0.48
N ARG A 82 -7.62 26.57 0.71
CA ARG A 82 -7.74 25.40 1.60
C ARG A 82 -9.21 25.09 1.93
N GLU A 83 -10.07 26.11 1.95
CA GLU A 83 -11.52 25.95 2.17
C GLU A 83 -12.23 25.18 1.03
N ASP A 84 -11.71 25.22 -0.20
CA ASP A 84 -12.33 24.56 -1.37
C ASP A 84 -12.26 23.02 -1.29
N LEU A 85 -11.33 22.48 -0.49
CA LEU A 85 -11.17 21.04 -0.25
C LEU A 85 -12.25 20.42 0.65
N TYR A 86 -13.00 21.23 1.40
CA TYR A 86 -13.95 20.74 2.41
C TYR A 86 -15.42 20.84 2.00
N LYS A 87 -15.73 21.18 0.74
CA LYS A 87 -17.11 21.15 0.26
C LYS A 87 -17.52 19.73 -0.14
N ARG A 88 -18.25 19.07 0.75
CA ARG A 88 -19.09 17.91 0.43
C ARG A 88 -20.45 18.10 1.08
#